data_AF-A0A4Q2ZFZ6-F1
#
_entry.id   AF-A0A4Q2ZFZ6-F1
#
_cell.length_a   1.000
_cell.length_b   1.000
_cell.length_c   1.000
_cell.angle_alpha   90.00
_cell.angle_beta   90.00
_cell.angle_gamma   90.00
#
_symmetry.space_group_name_H-M   'P 1'
#
loop_
_entity.id
_entity.type
_entity.pdbx_description
1 polymer ?
#
loop_
_entity_poly.entity_id
_entity_poly.type
_entity_poly.pdbx_seq_one_letter_code
_entity_poly.pdbx_strand_id
1 'polypeptide(L)'
;MKRRVAEIVGKVSEKAEWTAADRLKMLAEIARAAAKADPRVAVSAIAEANKMQGSHAPAKHQHSGSIGTYDLTKVTDEQLDHLESILGPLADLGGDQGRADAADD
;
A
#
# COMPACT_ATOMS: atom_id res chain seq x y z
N MET A 1 12.53 -12.12 13.17
CA MET A 1 12.56 -10.91 12.31
C MET A 1 13.48 -11.03 11.09
N LYS A 2 14.80 -11.21 11.23
CA LYS A 2 15.79 -11.09 10.12
C LYS A 2 15.61 -12.09 8.96
N ARG A 3 15.16 -13.32 9.23
CA ARG A 3 14.97 -14.37 8.22
C ARG A 3 13.87 -14.04 7.20
N ARG A 4 12.72 -13.53 7.67
CA ARG A 4 11.55 -13.22 6.84
C ARG A 4 11.79 -11.97 5.98
N VAL A 5 12.54 -10.98 6.51
CA VAL A 5 13.00 -9.83 5.72
C VAL A 5 13.93 -10.26 4.60
N ALA A 6 14.91 -11.12 4.88
CA ALA A 6 15.84 -11.63 3.87
C ALA A 6 15.12 -12.42 2.76
N GLU A 7 14.14 -13.25 3.13
CA GLU A 7 13.32 -14.00 2.17
C GLU A 7 12.49 -13.07 1.27
N ILE A 8 11.87 -12.03 1.83
CA ILE A 8 11.11 -11.03 1.07
C ILE A 8 12.03 -10.25 0.13
N VAL A 9 13.20 -9.82 0.60
CA VAL A 9 14.20 -9.12 -0.22
C VAL A 9 14.63 -10.00 -1.41
N GLY A 10 14.91 -11.29 -1.16
CA GLY A 10 15.25 -12.26 -2.21
C GLY A 10 14.17 -12.38 -3.29
N LYS A 11 12.90 -12.59 -2.87
CA LYS A 11 11.76 -12.70 -3.79
C LYS A 11 11.46 -11.43 -4.58
N VAL A 12 11.72 -10.25 -4.00
CA VAL A 12 11.57 -8.97 -4.69
C VAL A 12 12.71 -8.76 -5.69
N SER A 13 13.95 -9.11 -5.33
CA SER A 13 15.10 -9.00 -6.21
C SER A 13 15.05 -9.95 -7.41
N GLU A 14 14.52 -11.17 -7.25
CA GLU A 14 14.37 -12.12 -8.37
C GLU A 14 13.34 -11.68 -9.42
N LYS A 15 12.37 -10.83 -9.05
CA LYS A 15 11.30 -10.39 -9.95
C LYS A 15 11.54 -9.02 -10.59
N ALA A 16 12.55 -8.28 -10.13
CA ALA A 16 12.79 -6.92 -10.59
C ALA A 16 14.06 -6.88 -11.45
N GLU A 17 13.91 -6.97 -12.77
CA GLU A 17 15.02 -6.76 -13.72
C GLU A 17 15.63 -5.34 -13.62
N TRP A 18 14.88 -4.38 -13.05
CA TRP A 18 15.29 -2.99 -12.92
C TRP A 18 15.00 -2.44 -11.53
N THR A 19 15.92 -1.64 -11.01
CA THR A 19 15.70 -0.89 -9.75
C THR A 19 14.66 0.21 -9.95
N ALA A 20 14.15 0.77 -8.85
CA ALA A 20 13.27 1.94 -8.91
C ALA A 20 13.96 3.15 -9.57
N ALA A 21 15.26 3.34 -9.33
CA ALA A 21 16.04 4.41 -9.94
C ALA A 21 16.18 4.22 -11.46
N ASP A 22 16.41 2.99 -11.92
CA ASP A 22 16.49 2.68 -13.35
C ASP A 22 15.17 3.00 -14.07
N ARG A 23 14.05 2.62 -13.46
CA ARG A 23 12.70 2.92 -13.99
C ARG A 23 12.45 4.42 -14.11
N LEU A 24 12.80 5.21 -13.10
CA LEU A 24 12.68 6.66 -13.14
C LEU A 24 13.55 7.28 -14.25
N LYS A 25 14.78 6.78 -14.42
CA LYS A 25 15.68 7.23 -15.49
C LYS A 25 15.09 6.94 -16.87
N MET A 26 14.59 5.73 -17.10
CA MET A 26 13.96 5.36 -18.37
C MET A 26 12.73 6.23 -18.68
N LEU A 27 11.88 6.52 -17.69
CA LEU A 27 10.73 7.41 -17.87
C LEU A 27 11.14 8.84 -18.24
N ALA A 28 12.22 9.36 -17.64
CA ALA A 28 12.76 10.67 -17.99
C ALA A 28 13.30 10.71 -19.43
N GLU A 29 13.96 9.65 -19.88
CA GLU A 29 14.45 9.52 -21.26
C GLU A 29 13.31 9.46 -22.27
N ILE A 30 12.27 8.66 -22.00
CA ILE A 30 11.05 8.58 -22.83
C ILE A 30 10.39 9.95 -22.93
N ALA A 31 10.22 10.66 -21.81
CA ALA A 31 9.59 11.97 -21.79
C ALA A 31 10.35 12.98 -22.67
N ARG A 32 11.69 13.00 -22.58
CA ARG A 32 12.54 13.88 -23.39
C ARG A 32 12.47 13.55 -24.88
N ALA A 33 12.52 12.26 -25.22
CA ALA A 33 12.47 11.81 -26.61
C ALA A 33 11.10 12.11 -27.26
N ALA A 34 10.01 11.95 -26.50
CA ALA A 34 8.65 12.14 -27.00
C ALA A 34 8.17 13.61 -26.99
N ALA A 35 8.85 14.52 -26.29
CA ALA A 35 8.37 15.88 -26.01
C ALA A 35 7.87 16.67 -27.23
N LYS A 36 8.48 16.47 -28.41
CA LYS A 36 8.10 17.16 -29.66
C LYS A 36 7.32 16.29 -30.63
N ALA A 37 7.55 14.97 -30.62
CA ALA A 37 6.98 14.04 -31.59
C ALA A 37 5.62 13.49 -31.14
N ASP A 38 5.48 13.16 -29.86
CA ASP A 38 4.23 12.72 -29.25
C ASP A 38 4.13 13.26 -27.81
N PRO A 39 3.56 14.47 -27.65
CA PRO A 39 3.39 15.08 -26.34
C PRO A 39 2.56 14.23 -25.37
N ARG A 40 1.66 13.35 -25.86
CA ARG A 40 0.85 12.50 -24.99
C ARG A 40 1.71 11.44 -24.32
N VAL A 41 2.62 10.82 -25.08
CA VAL A 41 3.60 9.87 -24.53
C VAL A 41 4.50 10.55 -23.49
N ALA A 42 4.94 11.79 -23.76
CA ALA A 42 5.75 12.55 -22.81
C ALA A 42 5.00 12.83 -21.49
N VAL A 43 3.73 13.26 -21.58
CA VAL A 43 2.87 13.49 -20.41
C VAL A 43 2.63 12.20 -19.63
N SER A 44 2.36 11.08 -20.31
CA SER A 44 2.17 9.77 -19.67
C SER A 44 3.42 9.30 -18.93
N ALA A 45 4.60 9.47 -19.51
CA ALA A 45 5.86 9.09 -18.86
C ALA A 45 6.15 9.93 -17.60
N ILE A 46 5.89 11.24 -17.66
CA ILE A 46 6.01 12.15 -16.50
C ILE A 46 5.00 11.78 -15.42
N ALA A 47 3.75 11.50 -15.78
CA ALA A 47 2.70 11.11 -14.83
C ALA A 47 3.07 9.83 -14.08
N GLU A 48 3.63 8.84 -14.79
CA GLU A 48 4.07 7.59 -14.16
C GLU A 48 5.27 7.81 -13.22
N ALA A 49 6.24 8.64 -13.62
CA ALA A 49 7.35 9.01 -12.75
C ALA A 49 6.87 9.71 -11.46
N ASN A 50 5.88 10.60 -11.58
CA ASN A 50 5.28 11.28 -10.43
C ASN A 50 4.56 10.30 -9.49
N LYS A 51 3.88 9.27 -10.00
CA LYS A 51 3.28 8.21 -9.16
C LYS A 51 4.35 7.45 -8.39
N MET A 52 5.46 7.09 -9.05
CA MET A 52 6.55 6.37 -8.41
C MET A 52 7.25 7.18 -7.30
N GLN A 53 7.27 8.52 -7.42
CA GLN A 53 7.83 9.42 -6.42
C GLN A 53 6.83 9.84 -5.32
N GLY A 54 5.59 9.33 -5.35
CA GLY A 54 4.54 9.72 -4.41
C GLY A 54 4.03 11.16 -4.59
N SER A 55 4.37 11.81 -5.70
CA SER A 55 3.89 13.16 -6.05
C SER A 55 2.53 13.15 -6.77
N HIS A 56 1.95 11.97 -6.98
CA HIS A 56 0.59 11.82 -7.48
C HIS A 56 -0.40 11.80 -6.31
N ALA A 57 -1.54 12.48 -6.49
CA ALA A 57 -2.58 12.49 -5.46
C ALA A 57 -3.00 11.06 -5.13
N PRO A 58 -3.09 10.69 -3.83
CA PRO A 58 -3.56 9.37 -3.44
C PRO A 58 -4.98 9.14 -3.95
N ALA A 59 -5.28 7.90 -4.34
CA ALA A 59 -6.64 7.52 -4.68
C ALA A 59 -7.55 7.76 -3.46
N LYS A 60 -8.57 8.61 -3.64
CA LYS A 60 -9.58 8.84 -2.60
C LYS A 60 -10.59 7.71 -2.65
N HIS A 61 -10.47 6.76 -1.72
CA HIS A 61 -11.48 5.73 -1.51
C HIS A 61 -12.51 6.23 -0.49
N GLN A 62 -13.78 6.26 -0.90
CA GLN A 62 -14.89 6.50 0.02
C GLN A 62 -15.47 5.14 0.41
N HIS A 63 -15.38 4.79 1.68
CA HIS A 63 -16.06 3.61 2.21
C HIS A 63 -17.45 4.04 2.68
N SER A 64 -18.49 3.47 2.06
CA SER A 64 -19.87 3.60 2.51
C SER A 64 -20.33 2.29 3.12
N GLY A 65 -21.10 2.37 4.20
CA GLY A 65 -21.65 1.22 4.89
C GLY A 65 -22.15 1.60 6.26
N SER A 66 -22.95 0.72 6.86
CA SER A 66 -23.35 0.84 8.26
C SER A 66 -22.26 0.27 9.15
N ILE A 67 -21.69 1.11 10.03
CA ILE A 67 -20.88 0.63 11.16
C ILE A 67 -21.87 0.06 12.17
N GLY A 68 -22.01 -1.26 12.19
CA GLY A 68 -22.86 -1.94 13.16
C GLY A 68 -22.31 -1.76 14.57
N THR A 69 -23.17 -1.41 15.52
CA THR A 69 -22.85 -1.48 16.94
C THR A 69 -23.36 -2.82 17.46
N TYR A 70 -22.46 -3.66 17.95
CA TYR A 70 -22.80 -5.01 18.42
C TYR A 70 -22.71 -5.05 19.94
N ASP A 71 -23.78 -5.48 20.59
CA ASP A 71 -23.78 -5.77 22.02
C ASP A 71 -23.22 -7.17 22.24
N LEU A 72 -21.94 -7.24 22.63
CA LEU A 72 -21.22 -8.49 22.85
C LEU A 72 -21.82 -9.35 23.98
N THR A 73 -22.67 -8.78 24.83
CA THR A 73 -23.34 -9.52 25.92
C THR A 73 -24.56 -10.31 25.46
N LYS A 74 -25.01 -10.10 24.22
CA LYS A 74 -26.21 -10.74 23.63
C LYS A 74 -25.88 -11.66 22.45
N VAL A 75 -24.60 -11.94 22.25
CA VAL A 75 -24.09 -12.73 21.12
C VAL A 75 -24.11 -14.20 21.52
N THR A 76 -24.61 -15.08 20.64
CA THR A 76 -24.54 -16.52 20.88
C THR A 76 -23.12 -17.04 20.67
N ASP A 77 -22.80 -18.21 21.23
CA ASP A 77 -21.49 -18.85 21.03
C ASP A 77 -21.19 -19.07 19.52
N GLU A 78 -22.19 -19.47 18.73
CA GLU A 78 -22.03 -19.63 17.27
C GLU A 78 -21.70 -18.31 16.55
N GLN A 79 -22.27 -17.19 17.00
CA GLN A 79 -21.98 -15.87 16.45
C GLN A 79 -20.59 -15.39 16.88
N LEU A 80 -20.14 -15.78 18.06
CA LEU A 80 -18.80 -15.52 18.55
C LEU A 80 -17.76 -16.32 17.76
N ASP A 81 -18.01 -17.60 17.50
CA ASP A 81 -17.16 -18.44 16.65
C ASP A 81 -17.04 -17.86 15.23
N HIS A 82 -18.14 -17.33 14.69
CA HIS A 82 -18.12 -16.66 13.40
C HIS A 82 -17.27 -15.39 13.41
N LEU A 83 -17.39 -14.56 14.46
CA LEU A 83 -16.55 -13.37 14.65
C LEU A 83 -15.07 -13.74 14.76
N GLU A 84 -14.72 -14.79 15.50
CA GLU A 84 -13.36 -15.29 15.61
C GLU A 84 -12.82 -15.78 14.26
N SER A 85 -13.64 -16.44 13.43
CA SER A 85 -13.22 -16.86 12.09
C SER A 85 -12.83 -15.68 11.18
N ILE A 86 -13.45 -14.51 11.38
CA ILE A 86 -13.20 -13.29 10.59
C ILE A 86 -12.02 -12.50 11.19
N LEU A 87 -11.99 -12.36 12.51
CA LEU A 87 -11.09 -11.44 13.22
C LEU A 87 -9.83 -12.11 13.75
N GLY A 88 -9.84 -13.41 14.01
CA GLY A 88 -8.69 -14.17 14.54
C GLY A 88 -7.43 -14.00 13.70
N PRO A 89 -7.47 -14.21 12.37
CA PRO A 89 -6.31 -13.98 11.51
C PRO A 89 -5.80 -12.53 11.52
N LEU A 90 -6.66 -11.55 11.80
CA LEU A 90 -6.29 -10.14 11.88
C LEU A 90 -5.66 -9.78 13.23
N ALA A 91 -6.10 -10.41 14.31
CA ALA A 91 -5.53 -10.24 15.65
C ALA A 91 -4.08 -10.74 15.71
N ASP A 92 -3.77 -11.85 15.05
CA ASP A 92 -2.39 -12.38 14.95
C ASP A 92 -1.45 -11.50 14.12
N LEU A 93 -2.01 -10.67 13.22
CA LEU A 93 -1.27 -9.71 12.40
C LEU A 93 -1.11 -8.35 13.08
N GLY A 94 -1.86 -8.09 14.16
CA GLY A 94 -1.95 -6.83 14.89
C GLY A 94 -0.81 -6.59 15.89
N GLY A 95 0.44 -6.82 15.47
CA GLY A 95 1.58 -6.30 16.21
C GLY A 95 1.46 -4.78 16.35
N ASP A 96 1.32 -4.32 17.60
CA ASP A 96 1.18 -2.93 18.05
C ASP A 96 1.79 -1.89 17.09
N GLN A 97 0.93 -1.20 16.35
CA GLN A 97 1.26 0.10 15.74
C GLN A 97 0.73 1.19 16.65
N GLY A 98 1.25 1.23 17.87
CA GLY A 98 0.97 2.26 18.85
C GLY A 98 1.24 3.63 18.23
N ARG A 99 0.19 4.44 18.15
CA ARG A 99 0.26 5.89 17.93
C ARG A 99 1.13 6.45 19.05
N ALA A 100 2.32 6.96 18.71
CA ALA A 100 3.11 7.74 19.65
C ALA A 100 2.29 8.98 20.01
N ASP A 101 1.73 8.98 21.21
CA ASP A 101 1.11 10.16 21.79
C ASP A 101 2.15 11.26 21.84
N ALA A 102 1.83 12.38 21.20
CA ALA A 102 2.56 13.63 21.36
C ALA A 102 2.39 14.06 22.82
N ALA A 103 3.45 13.92 23.61
CA ALA A 103 3.57 14.61 24.88
C ALA A 103 3.82 16.09 24.59
N ASP A 104 2.80 16.90 24.83
CA ASP A 104 2.96 18.32 25.17
C ASP A 104 3.71 18.41 26.52
N ASP A 105 4.86 19.09 26.51
CA ASP A 105 5.29 20.08 27.53
C ASP A 105 6.50 20.88 27.01
#